data_AF-A0A1G2IX33-F1
#
_entry.id   AF-A0A1G2IX33-F1
#
_cell.length_a   1.000
_cell.length_b   1.000
_cell.length_c   1.000
_cell.angle_alpha   90.00
_cell.angle_beta   90.00
_cell.angle_gamma   90.00
#
_symmetry.space_group_name_H-M   'P 1'
#
loop_
_entity.id
_entity.type
_entity.pdbx_description
1 polymer ?
#
loop_
_entity_poly.entity_id
_entity_poly.type
_entity_poly.pdbx_seq_one_letter_code
_entity_poly.pdbx_strand_id
1 'polypeptide(L)'
;MLEDTFNRETIVLGGGCFWCTEAVFKMLKGIISVEPGYAGGSAENPVYEEVCAGKTGHAEVVKIEFDPRIISFKNILTVFFAVHDPATINRQENDVGEQYRSIILYTTEAQKKTSKKFIEKLNKSSRIGKPIVTEVRSLDVFYPAETSHKNYYKNRPNEAYCQVVINPKLSAVQEKFAKLLKNI
;
A
#
# COMPACT_ATOMS: atom_id res chain seq x y z
N MET A 1 -2.76 -9.78 -35.90
CA MET A 1 -2.23 -9.95 -34.54
C MET A 1 -2.64 -8.71 -33.77
N LEU A 2 -3.72 -8.78 -32.99
CA LEU A 2 -4.14 -7.65 -32.15
C LEU A 2 -3.20 -7.65 -30.95
N GLU A 3 -2.31 -6.66 -30.88
CA GLU A 3 -1.61 -6.34 -29.64
C GLU A 3 -2.68 -5.95 -28.62
N ASP A 4 -2.96 -6.85 -27.69
CA ASP A 4 -3.81 -6.58 -26.54
C ASP A 4 -3.09 -5.49 -25.73
N THR A 5 -3.40 -4.22 -25.99
CA THR A 5 -2.87 -3.10 -25.23
C THR A 5 -3.43 -3.22 -23.81
N PHE A 6 -2.69 -3.90 -22.95
CA PHE A 6 -2.98 -3.95 -21.53
C PHE A 6 -2.95 -2.52 -21.01
N ASN A 7 -4.12 -1.96 -20.71
CA ASN A 7 -4.19 -0.68 -20.01
C ASN A 7 -3.64 -0.95 -18.61
N ARG A 8 -2.43 -0.44 -18.31
CA ARG A 8 -1.78 -0.65 -17.01
C ARG A 8 -1.66 0.71 -16.33
N GLU A 9 -2.12 0.76 -15.09
CA GLU A 9 -1.92 1.92 -14.23
C GLU A 9 -1.00 1.54 -13.08
N THR A 10 -0.24 2.52 -12.59
CA THR A 10 0.66 2.37 -11.45
C THR A 10 0.27 3.32 -10.32
N ILE A 11 0.31 2.82 -9.09
CA ILE A 11 0.20 3.62 -7.87
C ILE A 11 1.21 3.14 -6.84
N VAL A 12 1.75 4.04 -6.01
CA VAL A 12 2.62 3.69 -4.89
C VAL A 12 1.92 4.03 -3.58
N LEU A 13 1.80 3.05 -2.68
CA LEU A 13 1.04 3.15 -1.43
C LEU A 13 1.88 2.72 -0.23
N GLY A 14 1.85 3.48 0.86
CA GLY A 14 2.44 3.14 2.16
C GLY A 14 1.42 3.28 3.28
N GLY A 15 1.46 2.38 4.26
CA GLY A 15 0.46 2.31 5.33
C GLY A 15 0.89 1.42 6.48
N GLY A 16 2.16 1.52 6.87
CA GLY A 16 2.84 0.59 7.78
C GLY A 16 3.77 -0.36 7.04
N CYS A 17 4.07 -1.51 7.67
CA CYS A 17 4.97 -2.51 7.13
C CYS A 17 4.56 -2.98 5.72
N PHE A 18 5.46 -2.80 4.75
CA PHE A 18 5.20 -3.14 3.36
C PHE A 18 4.98 -4.65 3.09
N TRP A 19 5.38 -5.55 4.00
CA TRP A 19 5.12 -6.99 3.87
C TRP A 19 3.64 -7.29 4.02
N CYS A 20 2.96 -6.59 4.94
CA CYS A 20 1.51 -6.66 5.11
C CYS A 20 0.82 -6.16 3.84
N THR A 21 1.20 -4.98 3.37
CA THR A 21 0.60 -4.33 2.21
C THR A 21 0.83 -5.15 0.94
N GLU A 22 2.03 -5.70 0.75
CA GLU A 22 2.38 -6.58 -0.38
C GLU A 22 1.47 -7.82 -0.41
N ALA A 23 1.33 -8.50 0.73
CA ALA A 23 0.51 -9.70 0.85
C ALA A 23 -0.96 -9.42 0.53
N VAL A 24 -1.53 -8.34 1.07
CA VAL A 24 -2.93 -7.93 0.82
C VAL A 24 -3.18 -7.69 -0.68
N PHE A 25 -2.37 -6.86 -1.33
CA PHE A 25 -2.65 -6.49 -2.73
C PHE A 25 -2.40 -7.63 -3.71
N LYS A 26 -1.48 -8.56 -3.42
CA LYS A 26 -1.25 -9.74 -4.28
C LYS A 26 -2.46 -10.65 -4.41
N MET A 27 -3.38 -10.63 -3.44
CA MET A 27 -4.60 -11.44 -3.45
C MET A 27 -5.70 -10.88 -4.36
N LEU A 28 -5.63 -9.60 -4.74
CA LEU A 28 -6.72 -8.95 -5.47
C LEU A 28 -6.65 -9.21 -6.97
N LYS A 29 -7.80 -9.48 -7.59
CA LYS A 29 -7.92 -9.61 -9.04
C LYS A 29 -7.58 -8.28 -9.73
N GLY A 30 -7.00 -8.36 -10.92
CA GLY A 30 -6.57 -7.18 -11.69
C GLY A 30 -5.26 -6.57 -11.22
N ILE A 31 -4.71 -6.98 -10.06
CA ILE A 31 -3.34 -6.63 -9.67
C ILE A 31 -2.36 -7.49 -10.46
N ILE A 32 -1.51 -6.82 -11.24
CA ILE A 32 -0.51 -7.41 -12.13
C ILE A 32 0.79 -7.65 -11.35
N SER A 33 1.28 -6.64 -10.63
CA SER A 33 2.49 -6.74 -9.84
C SER A 33 2.38 -5.89 -8.57
N VAL A 34 3.10 -6.33 -7.52
CA VAL A 34 3.26 -5.59 -6.27
C VAL A 34 4.73 -5.71 -5.88
N GLU A 35 5.41 -4.58 -5.79
CA GLU A 35 6.85 -4.49 -5.51
C GLU A 35 7.09 -3.63 -4.26
N PRO A 36 7.63 -4.21 -3.16
CA PRO A 36 7.99 -3.43 -1.98
C PRO A 36 9.19 -2.53 -2.26
N GLY A 37 9.24 -1.37 -1.61
CA GLY A 37 10.31 -0.41 -1.77
C GLY A 37 10.18 0.80 -0.85
N TYR A 38 10.99 1.81 -1.16
CA TYR A 38 11.13 3.04 -0.39
C TYR A 38 10.85 4.25 -1.29
N ALA A 39 10.00 5.16 -0.83
CA ALA A 39 9.69 6.39 -1.57
C ALA A 39 9.15 7.49 -0.65
N GLY A 40 9.09 8.72 -1.19
CA GLY A 40 8.51 9.89 -0.51
C GLY A 40 9.46 10.62 0.45
N GLY A 41 10.71 10.16 0.56
CA GLY A 41 11.82 10.80 1.26
C GLY A 41 12.78 11.53 0.33
N SER A 42 13.93 11.91 0.88
CA SER A 42 14.95 12.72 0.19
C SER A 42 16.27 12.01 -0.04
N ALA A 43 16.56 10.91 0.66
CA ALA A 43 17.81 10.18 0.46
C ALA A 43 17.84 9.46 -0.90
N GLU A 44 19.00 9.43 -1.53
CA GLU A 44 19.23 8.67 -2.76
C GLU A 44 19.71 7.25 -2.44
N ASN A 45 19.21 6.27 -3.19
CA ASN A 45 19.58 4.84 -3.07
C ASN A 45 19.59 4.33 -1.61
N PRO A 46 18.49 4.51 -0.85
CA PRO A 46 18.42 4.10 0.55
C PRO A 46 18.52 2.58 0.68
N VAL A 47 19.18 2.12 1.74
CA VAL A 47 19.14 0.70 2.17
C VAL A 47 18.19 0.52 3.35
N TYR A 48 17.70 -0.70 3.55
CA TYR A 48 16.70 -1.02 4.58
C TYR A 48 17.06 -0.46 5.96
N GLU A 49 18.32 -0.61 6.40
CA GLU A 49 18.77 -0.19 7.73
C GLU A 49 18.65 1.33 7.92
N GLU A 50 18.89 2.12 6.87
CA GLU A 50 18.80 3.58 6.94
C GLU A 50 17.34 4.06 7.00
N VAL A 51 16.46 3.36 6.28
CA VAL A 51 15.01 3.63 6.29
C VAL A 51 14.42 3.26 7.65
N CYS A 52 14.75 2.08 8.19
CA CYS A 52 14.30 1.67 9.52
C CYS A 52 14.84 2.57 10.63
N ALA A 53 16.03 3.16 10.45
CA ALA A 53 16.58 4.14 11.36
C ALA A 53 15.93 5.53 11.24
N GLY A 54 15.00 5.73 10.30
CA GLY A 54 14.29 7.01 10.09
C GLY A 54 15.17 8.12 9.51
N LYS A 55 16.31 7.80 8.89
CA LYS A 55 17.30 8.80 8.46
C LYS A 55 17.07 9.34 7.04
N THR A 56 16.17 8.72 6.28
CA THR A 56 16.04 8.94 4.84
C THR A 56 14.80 9.76 4.44
N GLY A 57 13.84 9.90 5.36
CA GLY A 57 12.50 10.44 5.09
C GLY A 57 11.59 9.53 4.23
N HIS A 58 12.09 8.38 3.77
CA HIS A 58 11.29 7.46 2.96
C HIS A 58 10.27 6.73 3.80
N ALA A 59 9.11 6.46 3.20
CA ALA A 59 8.15 5.49 3.71
C ALA A 59 8.47 4.10 3.14
N GLU A 60 8.19 3.06 3.92
CA GLU A 60 7.92 1.74 3.37
C GLU A 60 6.64 1.81 2.53
N VAL A 61 6.77 1.44 1.27
CA VAL A 61 5.70 1.50 0.28
C VAL A 61 5.68 0.25 -0.58
N VAL A 62 4.57 0.04 -1.28
CA VAL A 62 4.48 -0.91 -2.40
C VAL A 62 4.11 -0.17 -3.68
N LYS A 63 4.83 -0.45 -4.76
CA LYS A 63 4.45 -0.08 -6.12
C LYS A 63 3.51 -1.15 -6.67
N ILE A 64 2.31 -0.74 -7.04
CA ILE A 64 1.24 -1.61 -7.52
C ILE A 64 0.97 -1.29 -8.98
N GLU A 65 1.12 -2.28 -9.84
CA GLU A 65 0.63 -2.23 -11.21
C GLU A 65 -0.68 -2.99 -11.33
N PHE A 66 -1.69 -2.39 -11.96
CA PHE A 66 -3.01 -2.98 -12.07
C PHE A 66 -3.68 -2.70 -13.41
N ASP A 67 -4.61 -3.57 -13.79
CA ASP A 67 -5.50 -3.38 -14.94
C ASP A 67 -6.79 -2.67 -14.48
N PRO A 68 -7.00 -1.39 -14.87
CA PRO A 68 -8.17 -0.61 -14.45
C PRO A 68 -9.48 -1.15 -15.03
N ARG A 69 -9.43 -2.05 -16.02
CA ARG A 69 -10.62 -2.75 -16.57
C ARG A 69 -11.12 -3.84 -15.63
N ILE A 70 -10.22 -4.41 -14.80
CA ILE A 70 -10.52 -5.51 -13.87
C ILE A 70 -10.73 -4.97 -12.45
N ILE A 71 -9.90 -4.03 -12.00
CA ILE A 71 -9.99 -3.41 -10.68
C ILE A 71 -9.88 -1.89 -10.77
N SER A 72 -10.89 -1.18 -10.28
CA SER A 72 -10.86 0.28 -10.25
C SER A 72 -9.89 0.81 -9.20
N PHE A 73 -9.30 1.98 -9.45
CA PHE A 73 -8.48 2.66 -8.46
C PHE A 73 -9.25 2.94 -7.13
N LYS A 74 -10.56 3.17 -7.20
CA LYS A 74 -11.40 3.33 -6.00
C LYS A 74 -11.47 2.05 -5.16
N ASN A 75 -11.48 0.87 -5.79
CA ASN A 75 -11.43 -0.40 -5.05
C ASN A 75 -10.06 -0.58 -4.37
N ILE A 76 -8.97 -0.21 -5.06
CA ILE A 76 -7.63 -0.21 -4.46
C ILE A 76 -7.60 0.70 -3.22
N LEU A 77 -8.11 1.93 -3.32
CA LEU A 77 -8.24 2.83 -2.17
C LEU A 77 -9.13 2.26 -1.06
N THR A 78 -10.22 1.59 -1.42
CA THR A 78 -11.15 0.99 -0.46
C THR A 78 -10.46 -0.11 0.37
N VAL A 79 -9.65 -0.95 -0.28
CA VAL A 79 -8.84 -1.96 0.42
C VAL A 79 -7.75 -1.28 1.24
N PHE A 80 -7.00 -0.34 0.64
CA PHE A 80 -5.93 0.41 1.31
C PHE A 80 -6.40 1.01 2.66
N PHE A 81 -7.49 1.78 2.66
CA PHE A 81 -8.04 2.41 3.87
C PHE A 81 -8.71 1.44 4.84
N ALA A 82 -8.88 0.17 4.47
CA ALA A 82 -9.47 -0.85 5.34
C ALA A 82 -8.44 -1.75 6.05
N VAL A 83 -7.17 -1.73 5.61
CA VAL A 83 -6.13 -2.66 6.10
C VAL A 83 -5.03 -2.00 6.95
N HIS A 84 -5.12 -0.69 7.14
CA HIS A 84 -4.28 0.08 8.07
C HIS A 84 -5.11 1.18 8.75
N ASP A 85 -4.57 1.82 9.77
CA ASP A 85 -5.17 2.98 10.42
C ASP A 85 -4.68 4.26 9.73
N PRO A 86 -5.51 4.93 8.92
CA PRO A 86 -5.10 6.13 8.18
C PRO A 86 -5.10 7.41 9.04
N ALA A 87 -5.47 7.33 10.32
CA ALA A 87 -5.56 8.47 11.23
C ALA A 87 -4.39 8.54 12.23
N THR A 88 -3.46 7.58 12.20
CA THR A 88 -2.25 7.60 13.02
C THR A 88 -1.08 8.24 12.27
N ILE A 89 -0.48 9.26 12.89
CA ILE A 89 0.70 9.95 12.35
C ILE A 89 1.93 9.07 12.60
N ASN A 90 2.71 8.79 11.55
CA ASN A 90 4.02 8.12 11.62
C ASN A 90 4.01 6.81 12.43
N ARG A 91 2.93 6.03 12.27
CA ARG A 91 2.71 4.79 13.01
C ARG A 91 1.66 3.93 12.32
N GLN A 92 1.88 2.62 12.35
CA GLN A 92 0.83 1.63 12.16
C GLN A 92 0.90 0.58 13.27
N GLU A 93 -0.12 0.54 14.13
CA GLU A 93 -0.13 -0.36 15.31
C GLU A 93 1.15 -0.20 16.15
N ASN A 94 1.97 -1.25 16.26
CA ASN A 94 3.22 -1.26 17.01
C ASN A 94 4.44 -0.81 16.18
N ASP A 95 4.27 -0.64 14.87
CA ASP A 95 5.33 -0.15 13.97
C ASP A 95 5.35 1.38 14.01
N VAL A 96 6.34 1.96 14.71
CA VAL A 96 6.45 3.41 14.99
C VAL A 96 7.61 4.03 14.23
N GLY A 97 7.32 5.11 13.49
CA GLY A 97 8.30 5.89 12.75
C GLY A 97 7.74 6.45 11.44
N GLU A 98 8.41 7.47 10.90
CA GLU A 98 8.02 8.11 9.62
C GLU A 98 7.99 7.13 8.45
N GLN A 99 8.81 6.07 8.52
CA GLN A 99 8.84 4.99 7.55
C GLN A 99 7.52 4.21 7.49
N TYR A 100 6.70 4.26 8.53
CA TYR A 100 5.41 3.56 8.62
C TYR A 100 4.19 4.48 8.41
N ARG A 101 4.41 5.74 7.99
CA ARG A 101 3.32 6.69 7.77
C ARG A 101 2.40 6.25 6.64
N SER A 102 1.14 6.68 6.72
CA SER A 102 0.16 6.50 5.65
C SER A 102 0.43 7.50 4.52
N ILE A 103 0.67 7.02 3.30
CA ILE A 103 1.01 7.84 2.13
C ILE A 103 0.48 7.24 0.82
N ILE A 104 0.00 8.11 -0.06
CA ILE A 104 -0.38 7.81 -1.44
C ILE A 104 0.50 8.65 -2.37
N LEU A 105 1.33 7.96 -3.16
CA LEU A 105 2.22 8.54 -4.16
C LEU A 105 1.61 8.32 -5.55
N TYR A 106 0.98 9.36 -6.09
CA TYR A 106 0.25 9.30 -7.36
C TYR A 106 1.17 9.47 -8.57
N THR A 107 0.84 8.78 -9.66
CA THR A 107 1.51 8.90 -10.97
C THR A 107 0.72 9.76 -11.96
N THR A 108 -0.55 10.07 -11.64
CA THR A 108 -1.41 10.93 -12.48
C THR A 108 -2.25 11.91 -11.64
N GLU A 109 -2.61 13.06 -12.21
CA GLU A 109 -3.51 14.02 -11.54
C GLU A 109 -4.92 13.46 -11.31
N ALA A 110 -5.37 12.50 -12.13
CA ALA A 110 -6.64 11.80 -11.93
C ALA A 110 -6.62 10.98 -10.63
N GLN A 111 -5.50 10.30 -10.34
CA GLN A 111 -5.31 9.59 -9.08
C GLN A 111 -5.29 10.55 -7.90
N LYS A 112 -4.53 11.65 -7.96
CA LYS A 112 -4.52 12.70 -6.93
C LYS A 112 -5.92 13.21 -6.59
N LYS A 113 -6.70 13.58 -7.61
CA LYS A 113 -8.08 14.07 -7.45
C LYS A 113 -8.98 13.01 -6.83
N THR A 114 -8.83 11.75 -7.26
CA THR A 114 -9.62 10.63 -6.74
C THR A 114 -9.28 10.34 -5.28
N SER A 115 -7.99 10.29 -4.91
CA SER A 115 -7.54 10.07 -3.54
C SER A 115 -8.04 11.16 -2.58
N LYS A 116 -7.87 12.44 -2.95
CA LYS A 116 -8.34 13.56 -2.13
C LYS A 116 -9.86 13.52 -1.91
N LYS A 117 -10.64 13.26 -2.96
CA LYS A 117 -12.10 13.10 -2.85
C LYS A 117 -12.50 11.89 -2.01
N PHE A 118 -11.74 10.80 -2.08
CA PHE A 118 -11.98 9.60 -1.29
C PHE A 118 -11.77 9.86 0.20
N ILE A 119 -10.64 10.50 0.56
CA ILE A 119 -10.33 10.93 1.93
C ILE A 119 -11.41 11.88 2.46
N GLU A 120 -11.80 12.88 1.67
CA GLU A 120 -12.86 13.83 2.05
C GLU A 120 -14.18 13.11 2.34
N LYS A 121 -14.56 12.14 1.49
CA LYS A 121 -15.77 11.34 1.69
C LYS A 121 -15.68 10.50 2.96
N LEU A 122 -14.54 9.87 3.23
CA LEU A 122 -14.33 9.08 4.44
C LEU A 122 -14.46 9.94 5.70
N ASN A 123 -13.76 11.08 5.75
CA ASN A 123 -13.83 12.04 6.87
C ASN A 123 -15.25 12.57 7.11
N LYS A 124 -16.05 12.78 6.06
CA LYS A 124 -17.46 13.19 6.20
C LYS A 124 -18.36 12.05 6.70
N SER A 125 -18.04 10.80 6.35
CA SER A 125 -18.82 9.63 6.73
C SER A 125 -18.48 9.08 8.12
N SER A 126 -17.29 9.37 8.64
CA SER A 126 -16.86 8.94 9.97
C SER A 126 -17.61 9.76 11.04
N ARG A 127 -18.70 9.21 11.56
CA ARG A 127 -19.51 9.87 12.60
C ARG A 127 -18.77 10.08 13.94
N ILE A 128 -17.63 9.41 14.19
CA ILE A 128 -16.90 9.41 15.49
C ILE A 128 -15.36 9.30 15.31
N GLY A 129 -14.81 9.38 14.08
CA GLY A 129 -13.40 9.08 13.80
C GLY A 129 -12.43 10.27 13.89
N LYS A 130 -11.18 10.00 14.25
CA LYS A 130 -10.06 10.94 14.05
C LYS A 130 -9.91 11.26 12.55
N PRO A 131 -9.50 12.47 12.17
CA PRO A 131 -9.32 12.82 10.76
C PRO A 131 -8.21 11.96 10.13
N ILE A 132 -8.42 11.55 8.88
CA ILE A 132 -7.39 10.87 8.08
C ILE A 132 -6.20 11.81 7.86
N VAL A 133 -5.00 11.32 8.17
CA VAL A 133 -3.72 12.04 8.04
C VAL A 133 -2.88 11.56 6.85
N THR A 134 -3.41 10.63 6.04
CA THR A 134 -2.74 10.10 4.84
C THR A 134 -2.24 11.20 3.92
N GLU A 135 -0.94 11.17 3.62
CA GLU A 135 -0.32 12.06 2.65
C GLU A 135 -0.77 11.73 1.22
N VAL A 136 -0.97 12.75 0.38
CA VAL A 136 -1.23 12.57 -1.07
C VAL A 136 -0.24 13.44 -1.85
N ARG A 137 0.81 12.81 -2.38
CA ARG A 137 1.94 13.48 -3.05
C ARG A 137 2.22 12.85 -4.41
N SER A 138 2.87 13.58 -5.31
CA SER A 138 3.34 13.00 -6.57
C SER A 138 4.45 11.99 -6.28
N LEU A 139 4.46 10.88 -7.00
CA LEU A 139 5.62 9.99 -7.03
C LEU A 139 6.78 10.73 -7.73
N ASP A 140 7.92 10.80 -7.06
CA ASP A 140 9.16 11.33 -7.62
C ASP A 140 10.06 10.15 -8.04
N VAL A 141 10.74 9.53 -7.07
CA VAL A 141 11.55 8.31 -7.27
C VAL A 141 11.02 7.18 -6.40
N PHE A 142 11.12 5.95 -6.92
CA PHE A 142 10.85 4.71 -6.20
C PHE A 142 12.11 3.86 -6.18
N TYR A 143 12.54 3.45 -4.99
CA TYR A 143 13.68 2.54 -4.79
C TYR A 143 13.14 1.15 -4.43
N PRO A 144 13.30 0.12 -5.29
CA PRO A 144 12.93 -1.24 -4.93
C PRO A 144 13.69 -1.70 -3.69
N ALA A 145 12.98 -2.36 -2.76
CA ALA A 145 13.62 -2.99 -1.61
C ALA A 145 14.45 -4.20 -2.05
N GLU A 146 15.35 -4.64 -1.17
CA GLU A 146 16.18 -5.82 -1.38
C GLU A 146 15.31 -7.06 -1.64
N THR A 147 15.84 -8.00 -2.43
CA THR A 147 15.08 -9.18 -2.87
C THR A 147 14.59 -10.06 -1.72
N SER A 148 15.24 -9.99 -0.55
CA SER A 148 14.84 -10.63 0.70
C SER A 148 13.48 -10.14 1.23
N HIS A 149 13.08 -8.90 0.93
CA HIS A 149 11.80 -8.31 1.35
C HIS A 149 10.65 -8.63 0.39
N LYS A 150 10.96 -9.05 -0.84
CA LYS A 150 9.96 -9.42 -1.84
C LYS A 150 9.36 -10.79 -1.55
N ASN A 151 8.03 -10.90 -1.61
CA ASN A 151 7.31 -12.14 -1.26
C ASN A 151 7.55 -12.62 0.18
N TYR A 152 7.82 -11.71 1.12
CA TYR A 152 8.18 -12.07 2.50
C TYR A 152 7.19 -13.05 3.13
N TYR A 153 5.89 -12.70 3.11
CA TYR A 153 4.82 -13.54 3.66
C TYR A 153 4.75 -14.92 2.98
N LYS A 154 4.82 -14.95 1.64
CA LYS A 154 4.76 -16.20 0.86
C LYS A 154 5.94 -17.12 1.19
N ASN A 155 7.13 -16.56 1.38
CA ASN A 155 8.34 -17.33 1.61
C ASN A 155 8.49 -17.75 3.09
N ARG A 156 7.84 -17.03 4.01
CA ARG A 156 8.01 -17.21 5.45
C ARG A 156 6.67 -17.17 6.21
N PRO A 157 5.66 -17.97 5.83
CA PRO A 157 4.32 -17.85 6.40
C PRO A 157 4.27 -18.18 7.90
N ASN A 158 5.19 -19.02 8.39
CA ASN A 158 5.20 -19.50 9.79
C ASN A 158 5.96 -18.57 10.76
N GLU A 159 6.55 -17.48 10.26
CA GLU A 159 7.22 -16.50 11.13
C GLU A 159 6.22 -15.83 12.08
N ALA A 160 6.66 -15.52 13.30
CA ALA A 160 5.80 -14.95 14.33
C ALA A 160 5.11 -13.65 13.85
N TYR A 161 5.84 -12.80 13.13
CA TYR A 161 5.29 -11.58 12.55
C TYR A 161 4.16 -11.88 11.54
N CYS A 162 4.35 -12.88 10.67
CA CYS A 162 3.33 -13.30 9.71
C CYS A 162 2.08 -13.83 10.43
N GLN A 163 2.27 -14.65 11.46
CA GLN A 163 1.17 -15.26 12.21
C GLN A 163 0.36 -14.25 13.02
N VAL A 164 1.03 -13.29 13.66
CA VAL A 164 0.41 -12.35 14.61
C VAL A 164 -0.06 -11.07 13.93
N VAL A 165 0.62 -10.60 12.90
CA VAL A 165 0.34 -9.30 12.25
C VAL A 165 -0.30 -9.46 10.87
N ILE A 166 0.26 -10.32 10.01
CA ILE A 166 -0.19 -10.43 8.61
C ILE A 166 -1.46 -11.26 8.50
N ASN A 167 -1.52 -12.45 9.10
CA ASN A 167 -2.65 -13.37 8.98
C ASN A 167 -4.00 -12.74 9.36
N PRO A 168 -4.14 -12.03 10.50
CA PRO A 168 -5.40 -11.37 10.84
C PRO A 168 -5.85 -10.35 9.77
N LYS A 169 -4.90 -9.61 9.17
CA LYS A 169 -5.20 -8.66 8.09
C LYS A 169 -5.66 -9.37 6.82
N LEU A 170 -5.02 -10.48 6.46
CA LEU A 170 -5.42 -11.26 5.28
C LEU A 170 -6.81 -11.86 5.46
N SER A 171 -7.12 -12.43 6.62
CA SER A 171 -8.45 -12.98 6.92
C SER A 171 -9.53 -11.90 6.84
N ALA A 172 -9.30 -10.73 7.45
CA ALA A 172 -10.23 -9.60 7.38
C ALA A 172 -10.47 -9.13 5.93
N VAL A 173 -9.43 -9.13 5.09
CA VAL A 173 -9.55 -8.81 3.66
C VAL A 173 -10.35 -9.87 2.93
N GLN A 174 -10.11 -11.15 3.21
CA GLN A 174 -10.84 -12.25 2.58
C GLN A 174 -12.34 -12.18 2.85
N GLU A 175 -12.70 -11.92 4.11
CA GLU A 175 -14.09 -11.81 4.54
C GLU A 175 -14.77 -10.57 3.91
N LYS A 176 -14.13 -9.40 4.00
CA LYS A 176 -14.74 -8.12 3.61
C LYS A 176 -14.72 -7.87 2.11
N PHE A 177 -13.74 -8.44 1.39
CA PHE A 177 -13.46 -8.14 -0.01
C PHE A 177 -13.44 -9.38 -0.91
N ALA A 178 -14.15 -10.45 -0.56
CA ALA A 178 -14.24 -11.69 -1.34
C ALA A 178 -14.45 -11.46 -2.86
N LYS A 179 -15.31 -10.49 -3.24
CA LYS A 179 -15.58 -10.16 -4.65
C LYS A 179 -14.39 -9.56 -5.42
N LEU A 180 -13.39 -9.04 -4.71
CA LEU A 180 -12.18 -8.43 -5.26
C LEU A 180 -11.01 -9.42 -5.30
N LEU A 181 -11.13 -10.61 -4.72
CA LEU A 181 -10.04 -11.59 -4.71
C LEU A 181 -9.88 -12.25 -6.08
N LYS A 182 -8.67 -12.74 -6.35
CA LYS A 182 -8.41 -13.70 -7.43
C LYS A 182 -9.20 -14.98 -7.13
N ASN A 183 -9.79 -15.59 -8.16
CA ASN A 183 -10.29 -16.95 -8.03
C ASN A 183 -9.07 -17.84 -7.74
N ILE A 184 -9.09 -18.54 -6.60
CA ILE A 184 -8.08 -19.54 -6.23
C ILE A 184 -8.55 -20.89 -6.76
#